data_AF-A0A355GKP4-F1
#
_entry.id   AF-A0A355GKP4-F1
#
_cell.length_a   1.000
_cell.length_b   1.000
_cell.length_c   1.000
_cell.angle_alpha   90.00
_cell.angle_beta   90.00
_cell.angle_gamma   90.00
#
_symmetry.space_group_name_H-M   'P 1'
#
loop_
_entity.id
_entity.type
_entity.pdbx_description
1 polymer ?
#
loop_
_entity_poly.entity_id
_entity_poly.type
_entity_poly.pdbx_seq_one_letter_code
_entity_poly.pdbx_strand_id
1 'polypeptide(L)'
;SRSTGVPHYFTLRELYESTSLEAAVQAIRRAERAIPANIMLTTPEGPVDLEVTLETVQVLRPAETNWITHTNHCLHPELCEYNEQFPELIGSHPRKARIDALLQACGDEISVDDIKGALTDHRGYPRSLCRHVNDDADTGYWQTVFSVIIEPEQQRMLVSRGTPCSAGYELYQL
;
A
#
# COMPACT_ATOMS: atom_id res chain seq x y z
N SER A 1 1.52 -1.17 19.44
CA SER A 1 0.48 -0.12 19.57
C SER A 1 0.53 0.47 20.97
N ARG A 2 -0.12 1.63 21.21
CA ARG A 2 -0.33 2.24 22.53
C ARG A 2 -1.81 2.11 22.93
N SER A 3 -2.09 2.13 24.22
CA SER A 3 -3.47 2.09 24.76
C SER A 3 -4.23 3.42 24.56
N THR A 4 -3.50 4.52 24.47
CA THR A 4 -4.04 5.87 24.26
C THR A 4 -3.29 6.53 23.11
N GLY A 5 -4.01 7.27 22.28
CA GLY A 5 -3.45 8.05 21.18
C GLY A 5 -4.51 8.39 20.13
N VAL A 6 -4.17 9.27 19.21
CA VAL A 6 -5.00 9.68 18.08
C VAL A 6 -5.19 8.47 17.14
N PRO A 7 -6.43 8.06 16.84
CA PRO A 7 -6.69 7.04 15.84
C PRO A 7 -6.26 7.48 14.44
N HIS A 8 -5.70 6.54 13.67
CA HIS A 8 -5.12 6.78 12.34
C HIS A 8 -6.05 7.52 11.36
N TYR A 9 -7.36 7.28 11.43
CA TYR A 9 -8.32 7.92 10.52
C TYR A 9 -8.40 9.45 10.70
N PHE A 10 -8.13 9.98 11.90
CA PHE A 10 -8.09 11.42 12.10
C PHE A 10 -6.84 12.05 11.48
N THR A 11 -5.69 11.35 11.53
CA THR A 11 -4.49 11.81 10.85
C THR A 11 -4.64 11.73 9.34
N LEU A 12 -5.34 10.72 8.81
CA LEU A 12 -5.65 10.63 7.37
C LEU A 12 -6.59 11.74 6.91
N ARG A 13 -7.61 12.08 7.71
CA ARG A 13 -8.54 13.16 7.35
C ARG A 13 -7.80 14.47 7.10
N GLU A 14 -6.89 14.83 7.99
CA GLU A 14 -6.09 16.04 7.84
C GLU A 14 -5.08 15.93 6.69
N LEU A 15 -4.47 14.76 6.52
CA LEU A 15 -3.60 14.49 5.38
C LEU A 15 -4.33 14.75 4.05
N TYR A 16 -5.59 14.33 3.92
CA TYR A 16 -6.38 14.55 2.70
C TYR A 16 -6.74 16.02 2.45
N GLU A 17 -6.63 16.89 3.46
CA GLU A 17 -6.82 18.34 3.35
C GLU A 17 -5.50 19.08 3.09
N SER A 18 -4.38 18.36 3.03
CA SER A 18 -3.05 18.92 2.81
C SER A 18 -2.77 19.20 1.33
N THR A 19 -2.11 20.33 1.05
CA THR A 19 -1.78 20.77 -0.32
C THR A 19 -0.29 20.59 -0.66
N SER A 20 0.50 19.99 0.22
CA SER A 20 1.90 19.65 -0.01
C SER A 20 2.29 18.40 0.76
N LEU A 21 3.33 17.69 0.30
CA LEU A 21 3.85 16.52 1.03
C LEU A 21 4.34 16.90 2.43
N GLU A 22 4.98 18.06 2.58
CA GLU A 22 5.43 18.54 3.88
C GLU A 22 4.24 18.69 4.85
N ALA A 23 3.15 19.33 4.41
CA ALA A 23 1.95 19.48 5.23
C ALA A 23 1.32 18.12 5.59
N ALA A 24 1.26 17.19 4.64
CA ALA A 24 0.76 15.83 4.86
C ALA A 24 1.61 15.06 5.90
N VAL A 25 2.94 15.18 5.82
CA VAL A 25 3.85 14.58 6.81
C VAL A 25 3.68 15.23 8.19
N GLN A 26 3.51 16.56 8.25
CA GLN A 26 3.30 17.27 9.52
C GLN A 26 1.96 16.90 10.17
N ALA A 27 0.90 16.70 9.39
CA ALA A 27 -0.40 16.24 9.87
C ALA A 27 -0.29 14.92 10.63
N ILE A 28 0.54 13.99 10.13
CA ILE A 28 0.82 12.72 10.81
C ILE A 28 1.74 12.92 12.01
N ARG A 29 2.86 13.64 11.82
CA ARG A 29 3.94 13.76 12.82
C ARG A 29 3.46 14.39 14.13
N ARG A 30 2.61 15.41 14.05
CA ARG A 30 2.14 16.16 15.23
C ARG A 30 1.17 15.39 16.13
N ALA A 31 0.57 14.32 15.62
CA ALA A 31 -0.36 13.51 16.38
C ALA A 31 0.39 12.56 17.32
N GLU A 32 -0.09 12.42 18.56
CA GLU A 32 0.34 11.33 19.44
C GLU A 32 -0.35 10.03 19.00
N ARG A 33 0.27 9.30 18.07
CA ARG A 33 -0.33 8.14 17.39
C ARG A 33 -0.44 6.92 18.32
N ALA A 34 -1.50 6.13 18.12
CA ALA A 34 -1.70 4.86 18.84
C ALA A 34 -1.20 3.62 18.08
N ILE A 35 -1.12 3.68 16.76
CA ILE A 35 -0.73 2.55 15.91
C ILE A 35 0.26 3.00 14.81
N PRO A 36 1.16 2.11 14.37
CA PRO A 36 1.92 2.33 13.15
C PRO A 36 1.01 2.24 11.92
N ALA A 37 1.46 2.78 10.80
CA ALA A 37 0.75 2.74 9.53
C ALA A 37 1.72 2.78 8.35
N ASN A 38 1.22 2.36 7.20
CA ASN A 38 1.82 2.61 5.90
C ASN A 38 0.82 3.42 5.08
N ILE A 39 1.27 4.48 4.42
CA ILE A 39 0.40 5.40 3.66
C ILE A 39 1.05 5.69 2.31
N MET A 40 0.43 5.22 1.24
CA MET A 40 0.83 5.56 -0.13
C MET A 40 0.06 6.78 -0.64
N LEU A 41 0.78 7.69 -1.30
CA LEU A 41 0.26 8.95 -1.84
C LEU A 41 0.76 9.14 -3.27
N THR A 42 -0.06 9.81 -4.08
CA THR A 42 0.38 10.43 -5.33
C THR A 42 0.43 11.94 -5.10
N THR A 43 1.60 12.55 -5.31
CA THR A 43 1.79 14.00 -5.20
C THR A 43 2.12 14.60 -6.57
N PRO A 44 2.06 15.93 -6.75
CA PRO A 44 2.49 16.58 -8.00
C PRO A 44 3.94 16.26 -8.38
N GLU A 45 4.79 15.91 -7.41
CA GLU A 45 6.19 15.52 -7.59
C GLU A 45 6.39 14.02 -7.84
N GLY A 46 5.31 13.22 -7.87
CA GLY A 46 5.35 11.78 -8.09
C GLY A 46 4.83 10.95 -6.91
N PRO A 47 4.94 9.62 -6.98
CA PRO A 47 4.43 8.74 -5.93
C PRO A 47 5.35 8.76 -4.71
N VAL A 48 4.74 8.65 -3.53
CA VAL A 48 5.40 8.65 -2.23
C VAL A 48 4.79 7.57 -1.36
N ASP A 49 5.61 6.90 -0.58
CA ASP A 49 5.17 6.01 0.49
C ASP A 49 5.64 6.55 1.84
N LEU A 50 4.76 6.55 2.84
CA LEU A 50 5.07 6.97 4.20
C LEU A 50 5.04 5.76 5.12
N GLU A 51 6.18 5.44 5.71
CA GLU A 51 6.29 4.46 6.77
C GLU A 51 6.22 5.16 8.12
N VAL A 52 5.16 4.87 8.87
CA VAL A 52 4.79 5.58 10.09
C VAL A 52 4.92 4.63 11.27
N THR A 53 5.81 4.99 12.20
CA THR A 53 5.87 4.36 13.52
C THR A 53 5.19 5.25 14.56
N LEU A 54 5.23 4.81 15.82
CA LEU A 54 4.75 5.61 16.94
C LEU A 54 5.59 6.88 17.16
N GLU A 55 6.86 6.87 16.76
CA GLU A 55 7.80 7.97 17.02
C GLU A 55 8.23 8.71 15.75
N THR A 56 8.28 8.03 14.62
CA THR A 56 8.87 8.55 13.38
C THR A 56 7.94 8.41 12.19
N VAL A 57 8.17 9.25 11.19
CA VAL A 57 7.57 9.16 9.86
C VAL A 57 8.69 9.24 8.86
N GLN A 58 8.90 8.15 8.12
CA GLN A 58 9.87 8.06 7.05
C GLN A 58 9.20 8.20 5.69
N VAL A 59 9.89 8.84 4.76
CA VAL A 59 9.40 9.12 3.42
C VAL A 59 10.20 8.29 2.43
N LEU A 60 9.53 7.40 1.71
CA LEU A 60 10.09 6.62 0.63
C LEU A 60 9.68 7.23 -0.71
N ARG A 61 10.64 7.28 -1.63
CA ARG A 61 10.45 7.70 -3.02
C ARG A 61 11.07 6.66 -3.94
N PRO A 62 10.58 6.53 -5.18
CA PRO A 62 11.27 5.75 -6.20
C PRO A 62 12.73 6.22 -6.34
N ALA A 63 13.68 5.28 -6.35
CA ALA A 63 15.10 5.58 -6.54
C ALA A 63 15.49 5.57 -8.03
N GLU A 64 14.98 4.58 -8.78
CA GLU A 64 15.39 4.29 -10.17
C GLU A 64 14.21 4.23 -11.15
N THR A 65 12.98 4.22 -10.63
CA THR A 65 11.73 4.03 -11.39
C THR A 65 10.83 5.25 -11.26
N ASN A 66 9.75 5.32 -12.04
CA ASN A 66 8.66 6.30 -11.85
C ASN A 66 7.49 5.75 -11.01
N TRP A 67 7.59 4.51 -10.51
CA TRP A 67 6.62 3.89 -9.59
C TRP A 67 7.26 3.46 -8.27
N ILE A 68 6.44 3.28 -7.25
CA ILE A 68 6.80 2.65 -5.99
C ILE A 68 5.78 1.55 -5.68
N THR A 69 6.25 0.43 -5.16
CA THR A 69 5.39 -0.64 -4.65
C THR A 69 5.65 -0.80 -3.15
N HIS A 70 4.63 -1.20 -2.41
CA HIS A 70 4.75 -1.50 -1.00
C HIS A 70 3.89 -2.72 -0.63
N THR A 71 4.23 -3.38 0.47
CA THR A 71 3.40 -4.44 1.06
C THR A 71 3.17 -4.16 2.54
N ASN A 72 3.60 -5.05 3.44
CA ASN A 72 3.30 -4.95 4.87
C ASN A 72 4.54 -4.93 5.77
N HIS A 73 5.74 -5.00 5.20
CA HIS A 73 7.00 -4.91 5.94
C HIS A 73 7.66 -3.56 5.64
N CYS A 74 8.52 -3.08 6.53
CA CYS A 74 9.23 -1.81 6.34
C CYS A 74 10.36 -1.97 5.32
N LEU A 75 10.57 -0.95 4.49
CA LEU A 75 11.60 -0.83 3.47
C LEU A 75 12.59 0.27 3.79
N HIS A 76 12.20 1.30 4.57
CA HIS A 76 13.13 2.36 4.93
C HIS A 76 14.25 1.79 5.82
N PRO A 77 15.54 2.05 5.53
CA PRO A 77 16.66 1.45 6.26
C PRO A 77 16.59 1.66 7.77
N GLU A 78 16.14 2.83 8.22
CA GLU A 78 15.96 3.15 9.65
C GLU A 78 14.83 2.37 10.34
N LEU A 79 13.94 1.71 9.58
CA LEU A 79 12.79 0.97 10.10
C LEU A 79 12.89 -0.54 9.84
N CYS A 80 13.85 -0.99 9.04
CA CYS A 80 14.02 -2.41 8.71
C CYS A 80 14.24 -3.31 9.95
N GLU A 81 14.77 -2.78 11.05
CA GLU A 81 14.93 -3.52 12.31
C GLU A 81 13.60 -4.02 12.89
N TYR A 82 12.49 -3.31 12.61
CA TYR A 82 11.17 -3.74 13.07
C TYR A 82 10.71 -5.02 12.37
N ASN A 83 11.22 -5.33 11.17
CA ASN A 83 10.86 -6.55 10.46
C ASN A 83 11.36 -7.82 11.18
N GLU A 84 12.42 -7.71 11.97
CA GLU A 84 12.93 -8.82 12.80
C GLU A 84 12.05 -9.05 14.04
N GLN A 85 11.46 -7.98 14.57
CA GLN A 85 10.54 -8.02 15.72
C GLN A 85 9.15 -8.53 15.34
N PHE A 86 8.77 -8.35 14.06
CA PHE A 86 7.49 -8.76 13.50
C PHE A 86 7.72 -9.67 12.28
N PRO A 87 8.25 -10.89 12.49
CA PRO A 87 8.66 -11.76 11.39
C PRO A 87 7.48 -12.10 10.46
N GLU A 88 7.75 -11.96 9.17
CA GLU A 88 6.88 -12.22 8.01
C GLU A 88 5.39 -11.90 8.19
N LEU A 89 5.06 -10.61 8.35
CA LEU A 89 3.67 -10.15 8.41
C LEU A 89 2.86 -10.56 7.17
N ILE A 90 2.09 -11.65 7.30
CA ILE A 90 1.07 -12.09 6.31
C ILE A 90 1.71 -12.32 4.92
N GLY A 91 2.90 -12.93 4.85
CA GLY A 91 3.56 -13.23 3.57
C GLY A 91 3.93 -11.98 2.76
N SER A 92 4.44 -10.96 3.46
CA SER A 92 4.78 -9.65 2.90
C SER A 92 5.91 -9.70 1.85
N HIS A 93 7.07 -10.26 2.22
CA HIS A 93 8.27 -10.26 1.37
C HIS A 93 8.07 -10.99 0.02
N PRO A 94 7.46 -12.19 -0.03
CA PRO A 94 7.23 -12.86 -1.31
C PRO A 94 6.33 -12.06 -2.26
N ARG A 95 5.30 -11.39 -1.72
CA ARG A 95 4.41 -10.52 -2.49
C ARG A 95 5.13 -9.28 -3.00
N LYS A 96 5.99 -8.67 -2.19
CA LYS A 96 6.81 -7.51 -2.60
C LYS A 96 7.70 -7.87 -3.77
N ALA A 97 8.48 -8.95 -3.65
CA ALA A 97 9.32 -9.44 -4.72
C ALA A 97 8.51 -9.75 -6.00
N ARG A 98 7.28 -10.27 -5.84
CA ARG A 98 6.40 -10.57 -6.96
C ARG A 98 5.91 -9.31 -7.67
N ILE A 99 5.39 -8.31 -6.96
CA ILE A 99 4.89 -7.08 -7.59
C ILE A 99 6.03 -6.30 -8.26
N ASP A 100 7.22 -6.26 -7.64
CA ASP A 100 8.40 -5.64 -8.24
C ASP A 100 8.77 -6.30 -9.57
N ALA A 101 8.86 -7.63 -9.59
CA ALA A 101 9.20 -8.36 -10.80
C ALA A 101 8.14 -8.21 -11.91
N LEU A 102 6.86 -8.08 -11.55
CA LEU A 102 5.78 -7.86 -12.51
C LEU A 102 5.88 -6.48 -13.16
N LEU A 103 6.04 -5.42 -12.35
CA LEU A 103 6.12 -4.05 -12.89
C LEU A 103 7.43 -3.79 -13.62
N GLN A 104 8.55 -4.34 -13.14
CA GLN A 104 9.84 -4.24 -13.83
C GLN A 104 9.79 -4.86 -15.24
N ALA A 105 8.97 -5.89 -15.44
CA ALA A 105 8.81 -6.53 -16.75
C ALA A 105 7.98 -5.69 -17.74
N CYS A 106 7.21 -4.70 -17.27
CA CYS A 106 6.44 -3.78 -18.12
C CYS A 106 7.31 -2.66 -18.72
N GLY A 107 8.48 -2.37 -18.14
CA GLY A 107 9.33 -1.24 -18.53
C GLY A 107 8.87 0.07 -17.89
N ASP A 108 9.25 1.21 -18.50
CA ASP A 108 9.04 2.54 -17.91
C ASP A 108 7.58 3.05 -18.01
N GLU A 109 6.78 2.46 -18.91
CA GLU A 109 5.39 2.83 -19.15
C GLU A 109 4.46 1.70 -18.69
N ILE A 110 3.87 1.88 -17.50
CA ILE A 110 2.92 0.94 -16.93
C ILE A 110 1.50 1.35 -17.32
N SER A 111 0.79 0.49 -18.03
CA SER A 111 -0.62 0.73 -18.36
C SER A 111 -1.56 0.29 -17.23
N VAL A 112 -2.81 0.76 -17.30
CA VAL A 112 -3.87 0.29 -16.39
C VAL A 112 -4.07 -1.22 -16.49
N ASP A 113 -3.93 -1.81 -17.67
CA ASP A 113 -4.11 -3.25 -17.85
C ASP A 113 -2.94 -4.06 -17.29
N ASP A 114 -1.72 -3.50 -17.28
CA ASP A 114 -0.58 -4.09 -16.56
C ASP A 114 -0.85 -4.12 -15.05
N ILE A 115 -1.37 -3.02 -14.49
CA ILE A 115 -1.74 -2.93 -13.07
C ILE A 115 -2.83 -3.95 -12.75
N LYS A 116 -3.88 -4.05 -13.57
CA LYS A 116 -4.92 -5.08 -13.40
C LYS A 116 -4.31 -6.48 -13.42
N GLY A 117 -3.44 -6.77 -14.39
CA GLY A 117 -2.74 -8.04 -14.50
C GLY A 117 -2.01 -8.38 -13.21
N ALA A 118 -1.24 -7.43 -12.67
CA ALA A 118 -0.50 -7.62 -11.43
C ALA A 118 -1.43 -7.82 -10.21
N LEU A 119 -2.51 -7.05 -10.09
CA LEU A 119 -3.49 -7.17 -9.00
C LEU A 119 -4.32 -8.46 -9.08
N THR A 120 -4.38 -9.11 -10.24
CA THR A 120 -5.00 -10.44 -10.44
C THR A 120 -4.01 -11.60 -10.32
N ASP A 121 -2.73 -11.36 -10.06
CA ASP A 121 -1.70 -12.39 -10.00
C ASP A 121 -1.94 -13.40 -8.85
N HIS A 122 -1.85 -14.70 -9.18
CA HIS A 122 -2.00 -15.83 -8.26
C HIS A 122 -0.70 -16.55 -7.94
N ARG A 123 0.48 -15.97 -8.25
CA ARG A 123 1.73 -16.62 -7.87
C ARG A 123 1.85 -16.64 -6.35
N GLY A 124 1.96 -17.84 -5.78
CA GLY A 124 1.93 -18.05 -4.33
C GLY A 124 0.52 -18.25 -3.76
N TYR A 125 -0.47 -18.62 -4.58
CA TYR A 125 -1.82 -19.00 -4.13
C TYR A 125 -1.77 -19.99 -2.94
N PRO A 126 -2.61 -19.82 -1.91
CA PRO A 126 -3.67 -18.80 -1.76
C PRO A 126 -3.18 -17.45 -1.21
N ARG A 127 -1.89 -17.31 -0.89
CA ARG A 127 -1.26 -16.14 -0.25
C ARG A 127 -0.73 -15.09 -1.24
N SER A 128 -1.12 -15.21 -2.51
CA SER A 128 -0.72 -14.36 -3.64
C SER A 128 -1.12 -12.88 -3.49
N LEU A 129 -0.74 -12.05 -4.48
CA LEU A 129 -1.17 -10.65 -4.57
C LEU A 129 -2.70 -10.56 -4.62
N CYS A 130 -3.32 -11.28 -5.55
CA CYS A 130 -4.74 -11.58 -5.51
C CYS A 130 -4.97 -12.67 -4.48
N ARG A 131 -5.17 -12.30 -3.21
CA ARG A 131 -5.24 -13.24 -2.09
C ARG A 131 -6.60 -13.90 -2.02
N HIS A 132 -6.62 -15.20 -1.81
CA HIS A 132 -7.84 -16.01 -1.65
C HIS A 132 -7.90 -16.67 -0.28
N VAL A 133 -9.09 -17.19 0.04
CA VAL A 133 -9.33 -17.95 1.27
C VAL A 133 -8.19 -18.91 1.55
N ASN A 134 -7.60 -18.72 2.72
CA ASN A 134 -6.55 -19.55 3.29
C ASN A 134 -6.91 -19.86 4.73
N ASP A 135 -6.17 -20.79 5.31
CA ASP A 135 -6.29 -21.19 6.72
C ASP A 135 -4.94 -20.93 7.37
N ASP A 136 -4.60 -19.64 7.57
CA ASP A 136 -3.33 -19.26 8.18
C ASP A 136 -3.33 -19.61 9.68
N ALA A 137 -2.33 -20.37 10.12
CA ALA A 137 -2.33 -20.94 11.46
C ALA A 137 -2.31 -19.88 12.57
N ASP A 138 -1.68 -18.73 12.32
CA ASP A 138 -1.49 -17.69 13.33
C ASP A 138 -2.56 -16.62 13.25
N THR A 139 -3.04 -16.32 12.05
CA THR A 139 -3.88 -15.15 11.78
C THR A 139 -5.25 -15.47 11.20
N GLY A 140 -5.54 -16.76 10.96
CA GLY A 140 -6.79 -17.25 10.41
C GLY A 140 -6.95 -16.97 8.92
N TYR A 141 -8.20 -16.86 8.47
CA TYR A 141 -8.50 -16.67 7.06
C TYR A 141 -8.28 -15.23 6.58
N TRP A 142 -7.54 -15.09 5.48
CA TRP A 142 -7.37 -13.83 4.75
C TRP A 142 -7.83 -13.93 3.30
N GLN A 143 -8.32 -12.83 2.74
CA GLN A 143 -8.62 -12.68 1.32
C GLN A 143 -8.61 -11.21 0.91
N THR A 144 -8.30 -10.94 -0.36
CA THR A 144 -8.53 -9.63 -0.98
C THR A 144 -10.03 -9.34 -1.02
N VAL A 145 -10.47 -8.35 -0.25
CA VAL A 145 -11.88 -7.97 -0.12
C VAL A 145 -12.33 -6.93 -1.15
N PHE A 146 -11.41 -6.16 -1.70
CA PHE A 146 -11.63 -5.26 -2.83
C PHE A 146 -10.29 -4.92 -3.49
N SER A 147 -10.35 -4.38 -4.70
CA SER A 147 -9.19 -3.81 -5.41
C SER A 147 -9.59 -2.48 -6.04
N VAL A 148 -8.70 -1.49 -6.02
CA VAL A 148 -8.94 -0.17 -6.61
C VAL A 148 -7.73 0.25 -7.44
N ILE A 149 -8.01 0.81 -8.62
CA ILE A 149 -7.04 1.55 -9.43
C ILE A 149 -7.59 2.97 -9.56
N ILE A 150 -6.80 3.97 -9.17
CA ILE A 150 -7.19 5.38 -9.22
C ILE A 150 -6.35 6.06 -10.30
N GLU A 151 -7.01 6.83 -11.15
CA GLU A 151 -6.42 7.62 -12.21
C GLU A 151 -6.75 9.10 -11.96
N PRO A 152 -5.96 9.79 -11.10
CA PRO A 152 -6.30 11.13 -10.61
C PRO A 152 -6.43 12.16 -11.74
N GLU A 153 -5.55 12.11 -12.74
CA GLU A 153 -5.55 13.02 -13.89
C GLU A 153 -6.83 12.87 -14.73
N GLN A 154 -7.37 11.66 -14.84
CA GLN A 154 -8.59 11.34 -15.58
C GLN A 154 -9.85 11.45 -14.71
N GLN A 155 -9.68 11.81 -13.42
CA GLN A 155 -10.74 11.89 -12.42
C GLN A 155 -11.65 10.65 -12.39
N ARG A 156 -11.03 9.47 -12.52
CA ARG A 156 -11.73 8.19 -12.54
C ARG A 156 -11.07 7.16 -11.63
N MET A 157 -11.85 6.17 -11.25
CA MET A 157 -11.36 5.01 -10.52
C MET A 157 -12.02 3.74 -11.04
N LEU A 158 -11.27 2.65 -11.05
CA LEU A 158 -11.74 1.31 -11.33
C LEU A 158 -11.80 0.52 -10.03
N VAL A 159 -12.96 -0.02 -9.68
CA VAL A 159 -13.18 -0.69 -8.39
C VAL A 159 -13.69 -2.11 -8.62
N SER A 160 -13.07 -3.08 -7.95
CA SER A 160 -13.50 -4.47 -7.89
C SER A 160 -13.96 -4.81 -6.48
N ARG A 161 -15.16 -5.38 -6.33
CA ARG A 161 -15.68 -5.89 -5.06
C ARG A 161 -15.30 -7.37 -4.90
N GLY A 162 -14.45 -7.68 -3.94
CA GLY A 162 -13.85 -9.01 -3.78
C GLY A 162 -12.54 -9.15 -4.55
N THR A 163 -12.18 -10.39 -4.90
CA THR A 163 -10.95 -10.67 -5.64
C THR A 163 -11.08 -10.20 -7.09
N PRO A 164 -10.16 -9.34 -7.60
CA PRO A 164 -10.28 -8.76 -8.94
C PRO A 164 -10.23 -9.77 -10.08
N CYS A 165 -9.74 -10.99 -9.83
CA CYS A 165 -9.75 -12.07 -10.81
C CYS A 165 -11.14 -12.64 -11.09
N SER A 166 -12.11 -12.43 -10.20
CA SER A 166 -13.47 -13.01 -10.32
C SER A 166 -14.57 -11.95 -10.45
N ALA A 167 -14.40 -10.78 -9.85
CA ALA A 167 -15.43 -9.75 -9.82
C ALA A 167 -15.35 -8.75 -10.99
N GLY A 168 -14.20 -8.64 -11.67
CA GLY A 168 -13.96 -7.60 -12.66
C GLY A 168 -13.89 -6.20 -12.04
N TYR A 169 -13.63 -5.19 -12.88
CA TYR A 169 -13.54 -3.79 -12.43
C TYR A 169 -14.72 -2.97 -12.97
N GLU A 170 -15.39 -2.26 -12.08
CA GLU A 170 -16.41 -1.25 -12.38
C GLU A 170 -15.76 0.15 -12.48
N LEU A 171 -16.11 0.92 -13.51
CA LEU A 171 -15.62 2.28 -13.69
C LEU A 171 -16.52 3.29 -12.97
N TYR A 172 -15.90 4.14 -12.16
CA TYR A 172 -16.52 5.32 -11.54
C TYR A 172 -15.80 6.56 -12.04
N GLN A 173 -16.55 7.56 -12.52
CA GLN A 173 -16.02 8.80 -13.05
C GLN A 173 -16.82 9.98 -12.47
N LEU A 174 -16.12 11.05 -12.10
CA LEU A 174 -16.70 12.29 -11.60
C LEU A 174 -17.19 13.20 -12.74
#